data_AF-A0A7X9GAY6-F1
#
_entry.id   AF-A0A7X9GAY6-F1
#
_cell.length_a   1.000
_cell.length_b   1.000
_cell.length_c   1.000
_cell.angle_alpha   90.00
_cell.angle_beta   90.00
_cell.angle_gamma   90.00
#
_symmetry.space_group_name_H-M   'P 1'
#
loop_
_entity.id
_entity.type
_entity.pdbx_description
1 polymer ?
#
loop_
_entity_poly.entity_id
_entity_poly.type
_entity_poly.pdbx_seq_one_letter_code
_entity_poly.pdbx_strand_id
1 'polypeptide(L)'
;MDSIKIVYVDDDLDTNISRYLMRDYQHVDFKKEYNEITFNSSDGYDSLINDKLIKEANIILIDSKLFENDRVTTGKFSGEEFKMILKKVFPFIEVIVITQNDIEVDYGIISKYRGGTHLTPQEYYAINLKSSLDNAITNINIYRNIANKLRENEGIDKVLIEKIMNSLDGASQYDELTTRDIDNIILAFKELQRDIDEE
;
A
#
# COMPACT_ATOMS: atom_id res chain seq x y z
N MET A 1 -14.90 3.38 16.31
CA MET A 1 -14.83 4.06 15.00
C MET A 1 -13.53 3.63 14.40
N ASP A 2 -13.61 2.82 13.35
CA ASP A 2 -12.42 2.20 12.77
C ASP A 2 -11.56 3.28 12.11
N SER A 3 -10.25 3.09 12.11
CA SER A 3 -9.34 3.94 11.37
C SER A 3 -9.08 3.37 9.97
N ILE A 4 -8.92 4.27 9.01
CA ILE A 4 -8.45 3.98 7.66
C ILE A 4 -7.19 4.79 7.42
N LYS A 5 -6.08 4.10 7.25
CA LYS A 5 -4.76 4.65 6.94
C LYS A 5 -4.63 4.80 5.43
N ILE A 6 -4.52 6.03 4.96
CA ILE A 6 -4.34 6.40 3.57
C ILE A 6 -2.93 6.96 3.39
N VAL A 7 -2.17 6.39 2.47
CA VAL A 7 -0.82 6.84 2.15
C VAL A 7 -0.77 7.30 0.70
N TYR A 8 -0.27 8.51 0.47
CA TYR A 8 0.00 9.03 -0.87
C TYR A 8 1.50 8.97 -1.15
N VAL A 9 1.87 8.35 -2.27
CA VAL A 9 3.25 8.16 -2.71
C VAL A 9 3.45 8.82 -4.06
N ASP A 10 4.40 9.75 -4.12
CA ASP A 10 4.78 10.46 -5.33
C ASP A 10 6.27 10.83 -5.26
N ASP A 11 6.94 11.00 -6.40
CA ASP A 11 8.31 11.55 -6.43
C ASP A 11 8.27 13.08 -6.32
N ASP A 12 7.19 13.69 -6.84
CA ASP A 12 6.83 15.09 -6.65
C ASP A 12 5.36 15.21 -6.22
N LEU A 13 5.13 15.43 -4.92
CA LEU A 13 3.80 15.45 -4.32
C LEU A 13 2.89 16.52 -4.97
N ASP A 14 1.76 16.07 -5.54
CA ASP A 14 0.74 16.98 -6.06
C ASP A 14 -0.02 17.64 -4.91
N THR A 15 0.27 18.93 -4.69
CA THR A 15 -0.36 19.73 -3.63
C THR A 15 -1.89 19.75 -3.65
N ASN A 16 -2.53 19.54 -4.80
CA ASN A 16 -3.99 19.47 -4.89
C ASN A 16 -4.52 18.11 -4.40
N ILE A 17 -3.82 17.01 -4.71
CA ILE A 17 -4.13 15.68 -4.16
C ILE A 17 -3.90 15.70 -2.65
N SER A 18 -2.74 16.19 -2.22
CA SER A 18 -2.40 16.36 -0.80
C SER A 18 -3.47 17.12 -0.04
N ARG A 19 -3.90 18.28 -0.57
CA ARG A 19 -4.96 19.09 0.04
C ARG A 19 -6.27 18.34 0.10
N TYR A 20 -6.67 17.70 -1.00
CA TYR A 20 -7.92 16.96 -1.08
C TYR A 20 -7.94 15.81 -0.07
N LEU A 21 -6.91 14.98 -0.06
CA LEU A 21 -6.79 13.84 0.87
C LEU A 21 -6.67 14.29 2.32
N MET A 22 -5.97 15.39 2.61
CA MET A 22 -5.81 15.88 3.98
C MET A 22 -7.10 16.52 4.52
N ARG A 23 -7.72 17.42 3.74
CA ARG A 23 -8.79 18.31 4.24
C ARG A 23 -10.17 17.96 3.71
N ASP A 24 -10.30 17.73 2.41
CA ASP A 24 -11.61 17.71 1.75
C ASP A 24 -12.27 16.33 1.78
N TYR A 25 -11.49 15.25 1.66
CA TYR A 25 -11.98 13.90 1.80
C TYR A 25 -12.20 13.55 3.28
N GLN A 26 -13.44 13.68 3.74
CA GLN A 26 -13.86 13.35 5.10
C GLN A 26 -15.01 12.36 5.05
N HIS A 27 -15.09 11.49 6.06
CA HIS A 27 -16.15 10.50 6.19
C HIS A 27 -16.62 10.40 7.63
N VAL A 28 -17.92 10.15 7.83
CA VAL A 28 -18.52 10.08 9.17
C VAL A 28 -18.27 8.71 9.82
N ASP A 29 -18.16 7.66 9.02
CA ASP A 29 -18.13 6.29 9.54
C ASP A 29 -16.74 5.80 10.00
N PHE A 30 -15.65 6.47 9.58
CA PHE A 30 -14.29 6.08 9.95
C PHE A 30 -13.40 7.28 10.22
N LYS A 31 -12.36 7.07 11.03
CA LYS A 31 -11.32 8.06 11.28
C LYS A 31 -10.25 7.94 10.20
N LYS A 32 -10.07 8.98 9.39
CA LYS A 32 -8.98 9.04 8.40
C LYS A 32 -7.64 9.34 9.07
N GLU A 33 -6.64 8.52 8.78
CA GLU A 33 -5.23 8.78 9.08
C GLU A 33 -4.49 8.94 7.76
N TYR A 34 -3.94 10.12 7.52
CA TYR A 34 -3.32 10.46 6.24
C TYR A 34 -1.82 10.69 6.41
N ASN A 35 -1.02 10.06 5.54
CA ASN A 35 0.42 10.26 5.46
C ASN A 35 0.86 10.38 3.99
N GLU A 36 2.04 10.96 3.80
CA GLU A 36 2.67 11.14 2.48
C GLU A 36 4.07 10.52 2.51
N ILE A 37 4.49 9.95 1.38
CA ILE A 37 5.84 9.48 1.15
C ILE A 37 6.34 10.13 -0.14
N THR A 38 7.43 10.89 -0.02
CA THR A 38 8.18 11.35 -1.19
C THR A 38 9.16 10.26 -1.60
N PHE A 39 8.91 9.62 -2.74
CA PHE A 39 9.72 8.52 -3.22
C PHE A 39 10.99 9.02 -3.90
N ASN A 40 12.13 8.46 -3.52
CA ASN A 40 13.40 8.74 -4.17
C ASN A 40 13.79 7.58 -5.10
N SER A 41 13.92 7.89 -6.39
CA SER A 41 14.30 6.91 -7.43
C SER A 41 15.62 6.16 -7.18
N SER A 42 16.51 6.65 -6.29
CA SER A 42 17.72 5.92 -5.91
C SER A 42 17.46 4.72 -5.00
N ASP A 43 16.33 4.68 -4.31
CA ASP A 43 16.10 3.75 -3.19
C ASP A 43 15.42 2.44 -3.65
N GLY A 44 14.99 2.37 -4.92
CA GLY A 44 14.33 1.20 -5.52
C GLY A 44 12.98 0.86 -4.88
N TYR A 45 12.23 -0.09 -5.43
CA TYR A 45 10.91 -0.43 -4.87
C TYR A 45 10.96 -1.17 -3.53
N ASP A 46 12.04 -1.91 -3.25
CA ASP A 46 12.19 -2.64 -2.00
C ASP A 46 12.13 -1.69 -0.80
N SER A 47 12.60 -0.45 -0.96
CA SER A 47 12.48 0.58 0.08
C SER A 47 11.02 0.89 0.42
N LEU A 48 10.17 1.00 -0.61
CA LEU A 48 8.76 1.32 -0.45
C LEU A 48 7.99 0.13 0.15
N ILE A 49 8.26 -1.10 -0.30
CA ILE A 49 7.65 -2.30 0.30
C ILE A 49 8.02 -2.44 1.77
N ASN A 50 9.25 -2.03 2.14
CA ASN A 50 9.72 -2.12 3.51
C ASN A 50 9.35 -0.94 4.39
N ASP A 51 8.82 0.14 3.82
CA ASP A 51 8.38 1.31 4.55
C ASP A 51 7.24 0.97 5.52
N LYS A 52 7.35 1.48 6.74
CA LYS A 52 6.38 1.20 7.81
C LYS A 52 4.99 1.73 7.45
N LEU A 53 4.89 2.92 6.86
CA LEU A 53 3.61 3.51 6.47
C LEU A 53 2.93 2.68 5.38
N ILE A 54 3.71 2.09 4.46
CA ILE A 54 3.20 1.20 3.41
C ILE A 54 2.67 -0.10 4.00
N LYS A 55 3.45 -0.75 4.87
CA LYS A 55 3.05 -2.00 5.56
C LYS A 55 1.77 -1.82 6.40
N GLU A 56 1.59 -0.63 6.95
CA GLU A 56 0.44 -0.33 7.79
C GLU A 56 -0.75 0.29 7.05
N ALA A 57 -0.60 0.65 5.78
CA ALA A 57 -1.65 1.33 5.04
C ALA A 57 -2.83 0.39 4.74
N ASN A 58 -4.04 0.96 4.72
CA ASN A 58 -5.21 0.29 4.17
C ASN A 58 -5.41 0.68 2.71
N ILE A 59 -5.08 1.93 2.35
CA ILE A 59 -5.17 2.46 0.99
C ILE A 59 -3.86 3.13 0.64
N ILE A 60 -3.30 2.78 -0.52
CA ILE A 60 -2.16 3.45 -1.12
C ILE A 60 -2.62 4.14 -2.40
N LEU A 61 -2.36 5.43 -2.50
CA LEU A 61 -2.41 6.19 -3.75
C LEU A 61 -0.99 6.35 -4.26
N ILE A 62 -0.74 5.95 -5.50
CA ILE A 62 0.62 5.89 -6.05
C ILE A 62 0.69 6.54 -7.43
N ASP A 63 1.71 7.36 -7.67
CA ASP A 63 1.99 7.89 -9.01
C ASP A 63 2.44 6.78 -9.98
N SER A 64 1.94 6.85 -11.21
CA SER A 64 2.22 5.86 -12.27
C SER A 64 3.68 5.80 -12.74
N LYS A 65 4.46 6.88 -12.57
CA LYS A 65 5.80 7.03 -13.15
C LYS A 65 6.95 6.93 -12.16
N LEU A 66 6.67 6.57 -10.91
CA LEU A 66 7.67 6.49 -9.84
C LEU A 66 8.92 5.68 -10.23
N PHE A 67 8.75 4.61 -11.00
CA PHE A 67 9.84 3.68 -11.35
C PHE A 67 10.17 3.65 -12.85
N GLU A 68 9.63 4.58 -13.63
CA GLU A 68 9.94 4.73 -15.07
C GLU A 68 11.20 5.58 -15.30
N ASN A 69 11.65 6.33 -14.29
CA ASN A 69 12.80 7.21 -14.38
C ASN A 69 14.11 6.43 -14.72
N ASP A 70 14.91 6.98 -15.64
CA ASP A 70 16.15 6.38 -16.17
C ASP A 70 17.26 6.12 -15.14
N ARG A 71 17.08 6.57 -13.88
CA ARG A 71 18.05 6.45 -12.79
C ARG A 71 17.78 5.26 -11.86
N VAL A 72 16.69 4.52 -12.03
CA VAL A 72 16.34 3.38 -11.17
C VAL A 72 17.25 2.19 -11.50
N THR A 73 18.03 1.74 -10.52
CA THR A 73 19.02 0.66 -10.66
C THR A 73 18.43 -0.74 -10.50
N THR A 74 17.22 -0.87 -9.95
CA THR A 74 16.58 -2.14 -9.58
C THR A 74 15.20 -2.29 -10.20
N GLY A 75 15.17 -2.56 -11.52
CA GLY A 75 13.95 -2.82 -12.29
C GLY A 75 13.19 -1.55 -12.66
N LYS A 76 12.80 -1.43 -13.94
CA LYS A 76 11.86 -0.39 -14.40
C LYS A 76 10.48 -1.02 -14.48
N PHE A 77 9.50 -0.40 -13.84
CA PHE A 77 8.12 -0.85 -13.90
C PHE A 77 7.17 0.35 -13.81
N SER A 78 5.97 0.21 -14.34
CA SER A 78 4.93 1.21 -14.18
C SER A 78 4.27 1.12 -12.80
N GLY A 79 3.52 2.15 -12.39
CA GLY A 79 2.75 2.11 -11.14
C GLY A 79 1.68 1.00 -11.13
N GLU A 80 1.18 0.60 -12.29
CA GLU A 80 0.26 -0.52 -12.47
C GLU A 80 0.95 -1.87 -12.21
N GLU A 81 2.16 -2.06 -12.73
CA GLU A 81 2.98 -3.24 -12.42
C GLU A 81 3.33 -3.29 -10.94
N PHE A 82 3.64 -2.13 -10.34
CA PHE A 82 3.87 -2.05 -8.89
C PHE A 82 2.62 -2.35 -8.06
N LYS A 83 1.43 -1.93 -8.53
CA LYS A 83 0.15 -2.31 -7.91
C LYS A 83 0.00 -3.84 -7.84
N MET A 84 0.43 -4.58 -8.86
CA MET A 84 0.43 -6.04 -8.81
C MET A 84 1.38 -6.59 -7.75
N ILE A 85 2.58 -6.01 -7.61
CA ILE A 85 3.55 -6.39 -6.58
C ILE A 85 2.99 -6.12 -5.18
N LEU A 86 2.44 -4.92 -4.94
CA LEU A 86 1.82 -4.56 -3.67
C LEU A 86 0.66 -5.48 -3.33
N LYS A 87 -0.21 -5.83 -4.28
CA LYS A 87 -1.31 -6.79 -4.06
C LYS A 87 -0.81 -8.21 -3.84
N LYS A 88 0.38 -8.57 -4.30
CA LYS A 88 0.99 -9.88 -4.00
C LYS A 88 1.54 -9.93 -2.58
N VAL A 89 2.24 -8.88 -2.15
CA VAL A 89 2.89 -8.79 -0.84
C VAL A 89 1.90 -8.44 0.27
N PHE A 90 0.92 -7.57 -0.02
CA PHE A 90 -0.13 -7.11 0.89
C PHE A 90 -1.51 -7.34 0.24
N PRO A 91 -2.06 -8.58 0.28
CA PRO A 91 -3.26 -8.94 -0.47
C PRO A 91 -4.50 -8.08 -0.22
N PHE A 92 -4.63 -7.55 0.99
CA PHE A 92 -5.81 -6.80 1.42
C PHE A 92 -5.63 -5.27 1.35
N ILE A 93 -4.46 -4.77 0.94
CA ILE A 93 -4.26 -3.34 0.75
C ILE A 93 -4.98 -2.88 -0.51
N GLU A 94 -5.69 -1.77 -0.48
CA GLU A 94 -6.27 -1.19 -1.69
C GLU A 94 -5.27 -0.24 -2.35
N VAL A 95 -5.09 -0.36 -3.66
CA VAL A 95 -4.10 0.43 -4.41
C VAL A 95 -4.79 1.20 -5.54
N ILE A 96 -4.66 2.51 -5.50
CA ILE A 96 -5.19 3.45 -6.48
C ILE A 96 -4.00 4.07 -7.21
N VAL A 97 -3.91 3.84 -8.52
CA VAL A 97 -2.86 4.43 -9.35
C VAL A 97 -3.34 5.78 -9.86
N ILE A 98 -2.50 6.79 -9.75
CA ILE A 98 -2.75 8.13 -10.26
C ILE A 98 -1.74 8.44 -11.35
N THR A 99 -2.18 9.03 -12.46
CA THR A 99 -1.29 9.35 -13.59
C THR A 99 -1.46 10.78 -14.10
N GLN A 100 -0.38 11.36 -14.61
CA GLN A 100 -0.46 12.58 -15.41
C GLN A 100 -0.71 12.31 -16.90
N ASN A 101 -0.62 11.08 -17.40
CA ASN A 101 -0.79 10.75 -18.81
C ASN A 101 -2.28 10.56 -19.19
N ASP A 102 -2.56 10.50 -20.49
CA ASP A 102 -3.90 10.15 -20.98
C ASP A 102 -4.20 8.68 -20.65
N ILE A 103 -5.41 8.43 -20.15
CA ILE A 103 -5.82 7.19 -19.51
C ILE A 103 -5.98 6.07 -20.56
N GLU A 104 -5.28 4.94 -20.38
CA GLU A 104 -5.79 3.66 -20.86
C GLU A 104 -6.84 3.16 -19.87
N VAL A 105 -8.11 3.22 -20.28
CA VAL A 105 -9.31 3.07 -19.43
C VAL A 105 -9.37 1.72 -18.69
N ASP A 106 -8.59 0.73 -19.12
CA ASP A 106 -8.67 -0.66 -18.66
C ASP A 106 -8.00 -0.97 -17.30
N TYR A 107 -7.22 -0.05 -16.71
CA TYR A 107 -6.42 -0.35 -15.50
C TYR A 107 -6.94 0.25 -14.19
N GLY A 108 -8.06 0.99 -14.22
CA GLY A 108 -8.63 1.64 -13.04
C GLY A 108 -7.73 2.75 -12.49
N ILE A 109 -7.12 3.53 -13.40
CA ILE A 109 -6.21 4.65 -13.11
C ILE A 109 -7.01 5.95 -13.03
N ILE A 110 -6.60 6.86 -12.14
CA ILE A 110 -7.18 8.20 -12.00
C ILE A 110 -6.21 9.23 -12.56
N SER A 111 -6.67 10.14 -13.41
CA SER A 111 -5.81 11.24 -13.88
C SER A 111 -5.61 12.31 -12.80
N LYS A 112 -4.41 12.89 -12.74
CA LYS A 112 -4.15 14.13 -12.00
C LYS A 112 -4.91 15.28 -12.65
N TYR A 113 -5.32 16.23 -11.81
CA TYR A 113 -5.96 17.46 -12.26
C TYR A 113 -5.05 18.22 -13.23
N ARG A 114 -5.57 18.51 -14.43
CA ARG A 114 -4.95 19.44 -15.37
C ARG A 114 -5.75 20.74 -15.35
N GLY A 115 -5.05 21.88 -15.27
CA GLY A 115 -5.66 23.20 -15.39
C GLY A 115 -6.36 23.38 -16.74
N GLY A 116 -7.31 24.32 -16.83
CA GLY A 116 -8.08 24.57 -18.06
C GLY A 116 -9.39 23.79 -18.16
N THR A 117 -9.76 23.05 -17.11
CA THR A 117 -11.14 22.54 -16.94
C THR A 117 -12.03 23.60 -16.27
N HIS A 118 -13.35 23.48 -16.40
CA HIS A 118 -14.31 24.33 -15.67
C HIS A 118 -14.41 23.98 -14.17
N LEU A 119 -13.66 22.98 -13.70
CA LEU A 119 -13.67 22.50 -12.34
C LEU A 119 -12.48 23.05 -11.57
N THR A 120 -12.69 23.34 -10.30
CA THR A 120 -11.60 23.49 -9.34
C THR A 120 -10.93 22.12 -9.09
N PRO A 121 -9.67 22.07 -8.63
CA PRO A 121 -9.02 20.81 -8.28
C PRO A 121 -9.81 20.01 -7.23
N GLN A 122 -10.43 20.70 -6.28
CA GLN A 122 -11.27 20.10 -5.24
C GLN A 122 -12.49 19.40 -5.83
N GLU A 123 -13.24 20.08 -6.71
CA GLU A 123 -14.39 19.50 -7.39
C GLU A 123 -14.00 18.33 -8.29
N TYR A 124 -12.86 18.46 -8.99
CA TYR A 124 -12.34 17.40 -9.83
C TYR A 124 -12.07 16.11 -9.03
N TYR A 125 -11.35 16.20 -7.92
CA TYR A 125 -11.07 15.02 -7.10
C TYR A 125 -12.31 14.53 -6.32
N ALA A 126 -13.25 15.41 -5.97
CA ALA A 126 -14.54 15.00 -5.42
C ALA A 126 -15.36 14.14 -6.39
N ILE A 127 -15.22 14.36 -7.70
CA ILE A 127 -15.90 13.56 -8.74
C ILE A 127 -15.10 12.28 -9.06
N ASN A 128 -13.79 12.41 -9.27
CA ASN A 128 -12.98 11.34 -9.88
C ASN A 128 -12.25 10.46 -8.85
N LEU A 129 -11.91 10.99 -7.67
CA LEU A 129 -11.15 10.26 -6.66
C LEU A 129 -12.02 9.75 -5.51
N LYS A 130 -13.05 10.50 -5.13
CA LYS A 130 -13.95 10.13 -4.03
C LYS A 130 -14.57 8.74 -4.23
N SER A 131 -15.11 8.46 -5.41
CA SER A 131 -15.76 7.17 -5.70
C SER A 131 -14.79 6.00 -5.56
N SER A 132 -13.56 6.15 -6.03
CA SER A 132 -12.50 5.14 -5.91
C SER A 132 -12.09 4.91 -4.45
N LEU A 133 -11.99 5.98 -3.65
CA LEU A 133 -11.71 5.88 -2.21
C LEU A 133 -12.86 5.19 -1.45
N ASP A 134 -14.11 5.58 -1.72
CA ASP A 134 -15.29 5.01 -1.05
C ASP A 134 -15.46 3.51 -1.40
N ASN A 135 -15.16 3.14 -2.65
CA ASN A 135 -15.16 1.75 -3.09
C ASN A 135 -14.07 0.93 -2.39
N ALA A 136 -12.84 1.46 -2.31
CA ALA A 136 -11.75 0.84 -1.57
C ALA A 136 -12.12 0.59 -0.10
N ILE A 137 -12.72 1.58 0.55
CA ILE A 137 -13.17 1.48 1.95
C ILE A 137 -14.28 0.44 2.11
N THR A 138 -15.20 0.39 1.16
CA THR A 138 -16.25 -0.63 1.13
C THR A 138 -15.63 -2.03 1.03
N ASN A 139 -14.65 -2.24 0.15
CA ASN A 139 -13.95 -3.51 0.02
C ASN A 139 -13.22 -3.89 1.31
N ILE A 140 -12.49 -2.96 1.93
CA ILE A 140 -11.81 -3.18 3.22
C ILE A 140 -12.81 -3.65 4.29
N ASN A 141 -13.96 -2.97 4.40
CA ASN A 141 -15.00 -3.33 5.36
C ASN A 141 -15.62 -4.70 5.06
N ILE A 142 -15.84 -5.05 3.79
CA ILE A 142 -16.30 -6.38 3.39
C ILE A 142 -15.30 -7.44 3.86
N TYR A 143 -14.01 -7.27 3.60
CA TYR A 143 -13.00 -8.24 4.03
C TYR A 143 -12.88 -8.35 5.54
N ARG A 144 -12.91 -7.23 6.29
CA ARG A 144 -12.95 -7.24 7.76
C ARG A 144 -14.15 -8.02 8.30
N ASN A 145 -15.34 -7.82 7.71
CA ASN A 145 -16.55 -8.55 8.09
C ASN A 145 -16.45 -10.05 7.80
N ILE A 146 -15.86 -10.43 6.65
CA ILE A 146 -15.63 -11.85 6.31
C ILE A 146 -14.62 -12.46 7.28
N ALA A 147 -13.52 -11.77 7.58
CA ALA A 147 -12.50 -12.26 8.49
C ALA A 147 -13.03 -12.43 9.92
N ASN A 148 -13.89 -11.52 10.39
CA ASN A 148 -14.59 -11.67 11.67
C ASN A 148 -15.48 -12.93 11.70
N LYS A 149 -16.18 -13.25 10.60
CA LYS A 149 -16.92 -14.53 10.50
C LYS A 149 -16.01 -15.74 10.45
N LEU A 150 -14.85 -15.64 9.80
CA LEU A 150 -13.86 -16.73 9.76
C LEU A 150 -13.32 -17.07 11.15
N ARG A 151 -13.20 -16.08 12.07
CA ARG A 151 -12.76 -16.30 13.45
C ARG A 151 -13.66 -17.24 14.25
N GLU A 152 -14.94 -17.33 13.89
CA GLU A 152 -15.90 -18.20 14.57
C GLU A 152 -15.85 -19.65 14.05
N ASN A 153 -15.06 -19.91 12.99
CA ASN A 153 -14.95 -21.23 12.38
C ASN A 153 -13.90 -22.09 13.09
N GLU A 154 -14.35 -23.07 13.88
CA GLU A 154 -13.48 -23.99 14.62
C GLU A 154 -12.65 -24.94 13.73
N GLY A 155 -13.03 -25.12 12.46
CA GLY A 155 -12.37 -26.04 11.53
C GLY A 155 -11.16 -25.45 10.78
N ILE A 156 -10.86 -24.17 10.98
CA ILE A 156 -9.76 -23.47 10.30
C ILE A 156 -8.62 -23.23 11.30
N ASP A 157 -7.38 -23.34 10.81
CA ASP A 157 -6.19 -23.03 11.59
C ASP A 157 -6.23 -21.59 12.14
N LYS A 158 -6.11 -21.46 13.46
CA LYS A 158 -6.13 -20.17 14.16
C LYS A 158 -4.95 -19.28 13.75
N VAL A 159 -3.80 -19.86 13.42
CA VAL A 159 -2.63 -19.10 12.97
C VAL A 159 -2.90 -18.45 11.62
N LEU A 160 -3.55 -19.17 10.70
CA LEU A 160 -3.97 -18.62 9.42
C LEU A 160 -4.98 -17.47 9.60
N ILE A 161 -5.95 -17.63 10.50
CA ILE A 161 -6.92 -16.58 10.81
C ILE A 161 -6.21 -15.34 11.37
N GLU A 162 -5.28 -15.52 12.30
CA GLU A 162 -4.51 -14.41 12.90
C GLU A 162 -3.70 -13.66 11.85
N LYS A 163 -3.03 -14.36 10.92
CA LYS A 163 -2.31 -13.75 9.79
C LYS A 163 -3.23 -12.89 8.90
N ILE A 164 -4.41 -13.42 8.56
CA ILE A 164 -5.40 -12.68 7.76
C ILE A 164 -5.83 -11.40 8.48
N MET A 165 -6.12 -11.48 9.79
CA MET A 165 -6.52 -10.32 10.60
C MET A 165 -5.40 -9.27 10.66
N ASN A 166 -4.16 -9.69 10.94
CA ASN A 166 -3.02 -8.80 11.02
C ASN A 166 -2.75 -8.10 9.67
N SER A 167 -2.93 -8.80 8.56
CA SER A 167 -2.81 -8.21 7.22
C SER A 167 -3.93 -7.19 6.92
N LEU A 168 -5.17 -7.45 7.34
CA LEU A 168 -6.31 -6.54 7.17
C LEU A 168 -6.22 -5.26 8.03
N ASP A 169 -5.64 -5.37 9.23
CA ASP A 169 -5.49 -4.26 10.16
C ASP A 169 -4.25 -3.40 9.86
N GLY A 170 -3.45 -3.78 8.86
CA GLY A 170 -2.19 -3.10 8.57
C GLY A 170 -1.22 -3.24 9.75
N ALA A 171 -1.22 -4.40 10.40
CA ALA A 171 -0.35 -4.76 11.51
C ALA A 171 0.65 -5.84 11.08
N SER A 172 1.04 -5.86 9.79
CA SER A 172 1.94 -6.86 9.22
C SER A 172 3.37 -6.64 9.74
N GLN A 173 3.60 -7.02 10.99
CA GLN A 173 4.93 -7.00 11.58
C GLN A 173 5.77 -8.18 11.10
N TYR A 174 5.16 -9.22 10.53
CA TYR A 174 5.83 -10.43 10.12
C TYR A 174 4.99 -11.14 9.06
N ASP A 175 5.54 -11.34 7.86
CA ASP A 175 5.02 -12.45 7.03
C ASP A 175 6.07 -13.07 6.10
N GLU A 176 7.18 -12.41 5.78
CA GLU A 176 8.23 -13.03 4.96
C GLU A 176 9.62 -12.81 5.55
N LEU A 177 10.35 -13.91 5.75
CA LEU A 177 11.78 -13.85 6.02
C LEU A 177 12.45 -13.27 4.78
N THR A 178 13.13 -12.15 4.93
CA THR A 178 13.98 -11.63 3.85
C THR A 178 15.16 -12.57 3.63
N THR A 179 15.82 -12.50 2.47
CA THR A 179 17.07 -13.23 2.24
C THR A 179 18.09 -12.97 3.35
N ARG A 180 18.13 -11.74 3.86
CA ARG A 180 19.00 -11.35 4.97
C ARG A 180 18.64 -12.07 6.27
N ASP A 181 17.35 -12.26 6.56
CA ASP A 181 16.91 -13.00 7.74
C ASP A 181 17.27 -14.49 7.63
N ILE A 182 17.15 -15.07 6.43
CA ILE A 182 17.58 -16.44 6.14
C ILE A 182 19.10 -16.56 6.32
N ASP A 183 19.88 -15.62 5.79
CA ASP A 183 21.34 -15.61 5.94
C ASP A 183 21.75 -15.50 7.42
N ASN A 184 21.06 -14.66 8.21
CA ASN A 184 21.29 -14.55 9.65
C ASN A 184 20.97 -15.85 10.39
N ILE A 185 19.89 -16.55 10.02
CA ILE A 185 19.56 -17.87 10.59
C ILE A 185 20.66 -18.88 10.23
N ILE A 186 21.12 -18.91 8.98
CA ILE A 186 22.20 -19.80 8.54
C ILE A 186 23.49 -19.52 9.33
N LEU A 187 23.81 -18.24 9.56
CA LEU A 187 24.98 -17.84 10.37
C LEU A 187 24.86 -18.31 11.82
N ALA A 188 23.71 -18.09 12.46
CA ALA A 188 23.48 -18.54 13.84
C ALA A 188 23.58 -20.06 13.97
N PHE A 189 23.06 -20.82 13.01
CA PHE A 189 23.20 -22.28 12.98
C PHE A 189 24.67 -22.74 12.82
N LYS A 190 25.46 -22.04 12.01
CA LYS A 190 26.89 -22.35 11.83
C LYS A 190 27.71 -22.04 13.08
N GLU A 191 27.36 -21.00 13.84
CA GLU A 191 28.00 -20.68 15.12
C GLU A 191 27.70 -21.76 16.16
N LEU A 192 26.43 -22.13 16.33
CA LEU A 192 26.03 -23.23 17.23
C LEU A 192 26.74 -24.55 16.89
N GLN A 193 26.89 -24.86 15.60
CA GLN A 193 27.60 -26.07 15.18
C GLN A 193 29.09 -26.04 15.56
N ARG A 194 29.74 -24.89 15.44
CA ARG A 194 31.15 -24.74 15.86
C ARG A 194 31.32 -24.89 17.36
N ASP A 195 30.41 -24.31 18.15
CA ASP A 195 30.46 -24.42 19.61
C ASP A 195 30.27 -25.88 20.09
N ILE A 196 29.49 -26.69 19.36
CA ILE A 196 29.30 -28.12 19.64
C ILE A 196 30.48 -28.97 19.16
N ASP A 197 31.12 -28.60 18.04
CA ASP A 197 32.28 -29.32 17.50
C ASP A 197 33.60 -29.01 18.25
N GLU A 198 33.63 -27.95 19.07
CA GLU A 198 34.77 -27.54 19.92
C GLU A 198 34.69 -28.05 21.38
N GLU A 199 33.62 -28.74 21.77
CA GLU A 199 33.50 -29.53 23.03
C GLU A 199 33.89 -31.01 22.86
#